data_AF-A0A4S1F3A3-F1
#
_entry.id   AF-A0A4S1F3A3-F1
#
_cell.length_a   1.000
_cell.length_b   1.000
_cell.length_c   1.000
_cell.angle_alpha   90.00
_cell.angle_beta   90.00
_cell.angle_gamma   90.00
#
_symmetry.space_group_name_H-M   'P 1'
#
loop_
_entity.id
_entity.type
_entity.pdbx_description
1 polymer ?
#
loop_
_entity_poly.entity_id
_entity_poly.type
_entity_poly.pdbx_seq_one_letter_code
_entity_poly.pdbx_strand_id
1 'polypeptide(L)'
;MGFLELLPYFRKAETFAGEPSQHRGGPVSVSAFRTIHPLARDFVRAAGQAGYDEVTDMNAPIRDGASLFQQNRKGRFRASTASAYLRPALKKNRNLRMETHAIGSRILFDGKRRMNATAVAMGERAADLILQA
;
A
#
# COMPACT_ATOMS: atom_id res chain seq x y z
N MET A 1 -16.67 -10.96 3.03
CA MET A 1 -15.92 -10.40 1.89
C MET A 1 -14.89 -11.42 1.44
N GLY A 2 -14.90 -11.78 0.16
CA GLY A 2 -13.98 -12.77 -0.42
C GLY A 2 -12.90 -12.16 -1.31
N PHE A 3 -11.88 -12.94 -1.69
CA PHE A 3 -10.78 -12.49 -2.55
C PHE A 3 -11.28 -11.83 -3.85
N LEU A 4 -12.27 -12.42 -4.52
CA LEU A 4 -12.80 -11.92 -5.80
C LEU A 4 -13.45 -10.54 -5.69
N GLU A 5 -14.08 -10.23 -4.55
CA GLU A 5 -14.70 -8.92 -4.31
C GLU A 5 -13.65 -7.82 -4.09
N LEU A 6 -12.49 -8.19 -3.54
CA LEU A 6 -11.38 -7.27 -3.29
C LEU A 6 -10.39 -7.20 -4.46
N LEU A 7 -10.44 -8.15 -5.39
CA LEU A 7 -9.55 -8.22 -6.55
C LEU A 7 -9.49 -6.92 -7.37
N PRO A 8 -10.61 -6.20 -7.63
CA PRO A 8 -10.54 -4.90 -8.30
C PRO A 8 -9.71 -3.86 -7.54
N TYR A 9 -9.68 -3.91 -6.21
CA TYR A 9 -8.89 -3.00 -5.38
C TYR A 9 -7.41 -3.39 -5.35
N PHE A 10 -7.09 -4.69 -5.29
CA PHE A 10 -5.70 -5.16 -5.43
C PHE A 10 -5.12 -4.78 -6.80
N ARG A 11 -5.90 -4.95 -7.87
CA ARG A 11 -5.54 -4.49 -9.22
C ARG A 11 -5.28 -2.99 -9.27
N LYS A 12 -6.10 -2.18 -8.60
CA LYS A 12 -5.91 -0.72 -8.51
C LYS A 12 -4.71 -0.34 -7.65
N ALA A 13 -4.27 -1.20 -6.74
CA ALA A 13 -3.27 -0.87 -5.73
C ALA A 13 -1.84 -1.00 -6.24
N GLU A 14 -1.49 -2.14 -6.82
CA GLU A 14 -0.09 -2.51 -7.05
C GLU A 14 0.20 -3.08 -8.44
N THR A 15 1.44 -2.96 -8.90
CA THR A 15 1.97 -3.59 -10.12
C THR A 15 3.25 -4.35 -9.77
N PHE A 16 3.33 -5.61 -10.19
CA PHE A 16 4.52 -6.43 -9.99
C PHE A 16 5.52 -6.25 -11.14
N ALA A 17 6.81 -6.21 -10.81
CA ALA A 17 7.89 -6.03 -11.79
C ALA A 17 8.35 -7.34 -12.47
N GLY A 18 7.86 -8.49 -12.00
CA GLY A 18 8.07 -9.79 -12.65
C GLY A 18 6.98 -10.08 -13.68
N GLU A 19 6.59 -11.35 -13.79
CA GLU A 19 5.58 -11.76 -14.78
C GLU A 19 4.25 -11.01 -14.61
N PRO A 20 3.64 -10.56 -15.72
CA PRO A 20 2.32 -9.94 -15.68
C PRO A 20 1.29 -10.89 -15.07
N SER A 21 0.42 -10.35 -14.23
CA SER A 21 -0.66 -11.10 -13.61
C SER A 21 -1.94 -10.33 -13.73
N GLN A 22 -3.03 -11.04 -14.01
CA GLN A 22 -4.38 -10.47 -13.98
C GLN A 22 -4.77 -9.94 -12.59
N HIS A 23 -3.98 -10.15 -11.52
CA HIS A 23 -4.32 -9.68 -10.19
C HIS A 23 -3.82 -8.27 -9.86
N ARG A 24 -3.03 -7.64 -10.76
CA ARG A 24 -2.25 -6.43 -10.47
C ARG A 24 -2.26 -5.44 -11.65
N GLY A 25 -2.03 -4.16 -11.38
CA GLY A 25 -2.00 -3.06 -12.37
C GLY A 25 -1.96 -1.63 -11.81
N GLY A 26 -1.74 -1.46 -10.51
CA GLY A 26 -1.80 -0.19 -9.80
C GLY A 26 -0.46 0.53 -9.63
N PRO A 27 -0.45 1.72 -9.03
CA PRO A 27 0.73 2.59 -9.02
C PRO A 27 1.82 2.16 -8.02
N VAL A 28 1.52 1.32 -7.03
CA VAL A 28 2.54 0.83 -6.08
C VAL A 28 3.36 -0.25 -6.77
N SER A 29 4.64 0.03 -7.04
CA SER A 29 5.55 -0.97 -7.60
C SER A 29 5.93 -2.02 -6.57
N VAL A 30 5.77 -3.29 -6.93
CA VAL A 30 6.13 -4.47 -6.15
C VAL A 30 7.20 -5.24 -6.90
N SER A 31 8.19 -5.80 -6.19
CA SER A 31 9.29 -6.57 -6.78
C SER A 31 9.73 -7.69 -5.84
N ALA A 32 10.27 -8.76 -6.39
CA ALA A 32 11.03 -9.73 -5.60
C ALA A 32 12.27 -9.08 -4.97
N PHE A 33 12.77 -9.69 -3.90
CA PHE A 33 14.07 -9.36 -3.33
C PHE A 33 15.16 -9.45 -4.40
N ARG A 34 16.09 -8.49 -4.41
CA ARG A 34 17.29 -8.55 -5.29
C ARG A 34 18.28 -9.60 -4.80
N THR A 35 18.41 -9.69 -3.49
CA THR A 35 19.31 -10.60 -2.80
C THR A 35 18.46 -11.37 -1.83
N ILE A 36 18.47 -12.69 -1.99
CA ILE A 36 17.74 -13.60 -1.11
C ILE A 36 18.79 -14.22 -0.19
N HIS A 37 18.61 -14.05 1.12
CA HIS A 37 19.50 -14.68 2.10
C HIS A 37 19.38 -16.20 1.98
N PRO A 38 20.47 -16.98 2.03
CA PRO A 38 20.42 -18.45 1.95
C PRO A 38 19.41 -19.07 2.93
N LEU A 39 19.42 -18.62 4.19
CA LEU A 39 18.45 -19.05 5.21
C LEU A 39 16.97 -18.87 4.81
N ALA A 40 16.63 -17.86 4.00
CA ALA A 40 15.25 -17.69 3.54
C ALA A 40 14.83 -18.81 2.58
N ARG A 41 15.76 -19.28 1.73
CA ARG A 41 15.53 -20.44 0.86
C ARG A 41 15.48 -21.73 1.68
N ASP A 42 16.37 -21.87 2.65
CA ASP A 42 16.39 -23.05 3.53
C ASP A 42 15.12 -23.15 4.36
N PHE A 43 14.56 -22.01 4.80
CA PHE A 43 13.27 -21.96 5.47
C PHE A 43 12.12 -22.47 4.59
N VAL A 44 12.01 -21.99 3.34
CA VAL A 44 10.97 -22.46 2.39
C VAL A 44 11.13 -23.96 2.13
N ARG A 45 12.37 -24.44 1.95
CA ARG A 45 12.66 -25.86 1.76
C ARG A 45 12.27 -26.71 2.98
N ALA A 46 12.57 -26.23 4.19
CA ALA A 46 12.23 -26.91 5.43
C ALA A 46 10.70 -26.99 5.62
N ALA A 47 9.96 -25.95 5.23
CA ALA A 47 8.51 -25.99 5.23
C ALA A 47 7.97 -27.07 4.27
N GLY A 48 8.57 -27.20 3.09
CA GLY A 48 8.32 -28.32 2.17
C GLY A 48 8.50 -29.69 2.82
N GLN A 49 9.58 -29.88 3.57
CA GLN A 49 9.85 -31.13 4.30
C GLN A 49 8.84 -31.39 5.42
N ALA A 50 8.27 -30.33 6.00
CA ALA A 50 7.21 -30.41 7.01
C ALA A 50 5.81 -30.63 6.40
N GLY A 51 5.69 -30.75 5.07
CA GLY A 51 4.43 -31.03 4.37
C GLY A 51 3.67 -29.79 3.91
N TYR A 52 4.29 -28.61 3.89
CA TYR A 52 3.69 -27.39 3.33
C TYR A 52 4.11 -27.18 1.88
N ASP A 53 3.16 -26.83 1.01
CA ASP A 53 3.48 -26.52 -0.38
C ASP A 53 4.38 -25.27 -0.51
N GLU A 54 5.24 -25.25 -1.53
CA GLU A 54 5.93 -24.03 -1.92
C GLU A 54 4.98 -23.17 -2.78
N VAL A 55 4.71 -21.95 -2.33
CA VAL A 55 3.83 -21.00 -3.01
C VAL A 55 4.68 -20.05 -3.86
N THR A 56 4.42 -20.01 -5.16
CA THR A 56 5.18 -19.20 -6.11
C THR A 56 4.81 -17.71 -6.05
N ASP A 57 3.55 -17.39 -5.76
CA ASP A 57 3.10 -16.01 -5.52
C ASP A 57 2.13 -15.95 -4.33
N MET A 58 2.62 -15.46 -3.18
CA MET A 58 1.81 -15.30 -1.98
C MET A 58 0.66 -14.27 -2.14
N ASN A 59 0.65 -13.44 -3.17
CA ASN A 59 -0.47 -12.51 -3.44
C ASN A 59 -1.47 -13.04 -4.49
N ALA A 60 -1.31 -14.31 -4.92
CA ALA A 60 -2.32 -15.02 -5.70
C ALA A 60 -3.48 -15.50 -4.80
N PRO A 61 -4.57 -16.03 -5.38
CA PRO A 61 -5.70 -16.54 -4.60
C PRO A 61 -5.32 -17.68 -3.63
N ILE A 62 -4.35 -18.52 -4.02
CA ILE A 62 -3.84 -19.62 -3.20
C ILE A 62 -2.68 -19.10 -2.37
N ARG A 63 -2.79 -19.21 -1.04
CA ARG A 63 -1.82 -18.62 -0.10
C ARG A 63 -1.25 -19.61 0.91
N ASP A 64 -1.83 -20.79 1.04
CA ASP A 64 -1.40 -21.79 2.02
C ASP A 64 -0.08 -22.41 1.57
N GLY A 65 0.91 -22.37 2.45
CA GLY A 65 2.26 -22.87 2.19
C GLY A 65 3.36 -21.87 2.54
N ALA A 66 4.56 -22.09 2.01
CA ALA A 66 5.73 -21.26 2.24
C ALA A 66 6.21 -20.57 0.96
N SER A 67 6.60 -19.30 1.06
CA SER A 67 7.04 -18.50 -0.09
C SER A 67 8.10 -17.48 0.31
N LEU A 68 8.86 -17.02 -0.68
CA LEU A 68 9.63 -15.78 -0.55
C LEU A 68 8.69 -14.58 -0.70
N PHE A 69 8.81 -13.60 0.19
CA PHE A 69 7.97 -12.41 0.14
C PHE A 69 8.39 -11.44 -0.97
N GLN A 70 7.46 -10.57 -1.36
CA GLN A 70 7.69 -9.48 -2.30
C GLN A 70 7.77 -8.14 -1.54
N GLN A 71 8.41 -7.14 -2.16
CA GLN A 71 8.66 -5.83 -1.55
C GLN A 71 8.01 -4.71 -2.36
N ASN A 72 7.40 -3.75 -1.67
CA ASN A 72 7.02 -2.46 -2.26
C ASN A 72 8.29 -1.67 -2.62
N ARG A 73 8.79 -1.89 -3.83
CA ARG A 73 10.07 -1.38 -4.32
C ARG A 73 9.98 -1.05 -5.80
N LYS A 74 10.51 0.12 -6.18
CA LYS A 74 10.74 0.53 -7.56
C LYS A 74 12.24 0.72 -7.79
N GLY A 75 12.86 -0.20 -8.54
CA GLY A 75 14.30 -0.18 -8.74
C GLY A 75 15.06 -0.36 -7.42
N ARG A 76 15.84 0.65 -7.01
CA ARG A 76 16.60 0.67 -5.74
C ARG A 76 15.83 1.30 -4.58
N PHE A 77 14.70 1.96 -4.84
CA PHE A 77 13.99 2.75 -3.85
C PHE A 77 12.73 2.04 -3.35
N ARG A 78 12.36 2.29 -2.09
CA ARG A 78 11.05 1.91 -1.55
C ARG A 78 9.94 2.59 -2.35
N ALA A 79 8.92 1.84 -2.73
CA ALA A 79 7.68 2.37 -3.31
C ALA A 79 6.67 2.65 -2.19
N SER A 80 6.78 3.81 -1.54
CA SER A 80 5.82 4.24 -0.51
C SER A 80 4.51 4.75 -1.13
N THR A 81 3.43 4.76 -0.35
CA THR A 81 2.14 5.38 -0.72
C THR A 81 2.31 6.86 -1.09
N ALA A 82 3.16 7.60 -0.38
CA ALA A 82 3.49 8.98 -0.73
C ALA A 82 4.14 9.09 -2.12
N SER A 83 5.05 8.17 -2.47
CA SER A 83 5.70 8.18 -3.80
C SER A 83 4.79 7.69 -4.92
N ALA A 84 3.91 6.73 -4.64
CA ALA A 84 3.05 6.08 -5.62
C ALA A 84 1.76 6.89 -5.91
N TYR A 85 1.16 7.50 -4.90
CA TYR A 85 -0.13 8.20 -5.01
C TYR A 85 0.03 9.71 -4.82
N LEU A 86 0.56 10.15 -3.68
CA LEU A 86 0.49 11.55 -3.26
C LEU A 86 1.35 12.48 -4.13
N ARG A 87 2.63 12.16 -4.33
CA ARG A 87 3.55 12.98 -5.13
C ARG A 87 3.07 13.12 -6.58
N PRO A 88 2.63 12.06 -7.28
CA PRO A 88 2.03 12.22 -8.61
C PRO A 88 0.75 13.08 -8.62
N ALA A 89 -0.12 12.93 -7.61
CA ALA A 89 -1.34 13.73 -7.52
C ALA A 89 -1.04 15.22 -7.29
N LEU A 90 -0.13 15.54 -6.37
CA LEU A 90 0.32 16.92 -6.10
C LEU A 90 0.90 17.60 -7.34
N LYS A 91 1.64 16.86 -8.19
CA LYS A 91 2.18 17.42 -9.44
C LYS A 91 1.10 17.75 -10.47
N LYS A 92 -0.01 17.01 -10.48
CA LYS A 92 -1.06 17.13 -11.49
C LYS A 92 -2.20 18.06 -11.07
N ASN A 93 -2.45 18.20 -9.77
CA ASN A 93 -3.63 18.88 -9.24
C ASN A 93 -3.24 20.12 -8.43
N ARG A 94 -3.58 21.31 -8.97
CA ARG A 94 -3.36 22.60 -8.28
C ARG A 94 -4.29 22.82 -7.08
N ASN A 95 -5.36 22.05 -6.97
CA ASN A 95 -6.32 22.14 -5.86
C ASN A 95 -5.97 21.20 -4.69
N LEU A 96 -4.85 20.46 -4.76
CA LEU A 96 -4.40 19.59 -3.68
C LEU A 96 -3.30 20.29 -2.86
N ARG A 97 -3.59 20.54 -1.58
CA ARG A 97 -2.62 21.09 -0.62
C ARG A 97 -2.11 19.99 0.30
N MET A 98 -0.80 19.98 0.56
CA MET A 98 -0.17 19.07 1.52
C MET A 98 0.49 19.89 2.62
N GLU A 99 0.02 19.69 3.85
CA GLU A 99 0.63 20.26 5.05
C GLU A 99 1.43 19.16 5.76
N THR A 100 2.71 19.41 6.03
CA THR A 100 3.56 18.51 6.82
C THR A 100 3.80 19.10 8.20
N HIS A 101 4.19 18.27 9.18
CA HIS A 101 4.37 18.69 10.57
C HIS A 101 3.10 19.32 11.20
N ALA A 102 1.93 18.93 10.69
CA ALA A 102 0.62 19.40 11.12
C ALA A 102 -0.08 18.30 11.93
N ILE A 103 -0.25 18.51 13.24
CA ILE A 103 -1.02 17.60 14.10
C ILE A 103 -2.44 18.14 14.23
N GLY A 104 -3.42 17.39 13.72
CA GLY A 104 -4.83 17.67 13.94
C GLY A 104 -5.22 17.41 15.40
N SER A 105 -5.71 18.42 16.10
CA SER A 105 -6.04 18.34 17.54
C SER A 105 -7.54 18.30 17.84
N ARG A 106 -8.37 18.88 16.97
CA ARG A 106 -9.84 18.89 17.16
C ARG A 106 -10.57 18.89 15.84
N ILE A 107 -11.65 18.13 15.75
CA ILE A 107 -12.61 18.20 14.64
C ILE A 107 -13.62 19.31 14.92
N LEU A 108 -13.85 20.18 13.94
CA LEU A 108 -14.83 21.25 13.99
C LEU A 108 -16.04 20.84 13.13
N PHE A 109 -17.23 20.92 13.72
CA PHE A 109 -18.50 20.63 13.05
C PHE A 109 -19.25 21.94 12.77
N ASP A 110 -20.05 21.96 11.69
CA ASP A 110 -21.07 23.00 11.53
C ASP A 110 -22.26 22.78 12.49
N GLY A 111 -23.13 23.79 12.57
CA GLY A 111 -24.38 23.69 13.35
C GLY A 111 -25.35 22.59 12.89
N LYS A 112 -25.05 21.88 11.80
CA LYS A 112 -25.80 20.72 11.27
C LYS A 112 -25.01 19.41 11.41
N ARG A 113 -23.94 19.38 12.24
CA ARG A 113 -23.05 18.23 12.49
C ARG A 113 -22.33 17.70 11.26
N ARG A 114 -22.18 18.50 10.20
CA ARG A 114 -21.29 18.18 9.10
C ARG A 114 -19.87 18.55 9.51
N MET A 115 -18.93 17.67 9.21
CA MET A 115 -17.53 17.87 9.55
C MET A 115 -16.96 18.94 8.61
N ASN A 116 -16.58 20.09 9.16
CA ASN A 116 -16.15 21.23 8.34
C ASN A 116 -14.63 21.38 8.28
N ALA A 117 -13.91 21.00 9.34
CA ALA A 117 -12.45 21.16 9.42
C ALA A 117 -11.81 20.36 10.57
N THR A 118 -10.48 20.24 10.55
CA THR A 118 -9.67 19.95 11.74
C THR A 118 -8.91 21.20 12.16
N ALA A 119 -8.94 21.54 13.44
CA ALA A 119 -7.99 22.49 14.02
C ALA A 119 -6.63 21.80 14.14
N VAL A 120 -5.62 22.35 13.47
CA VAL A 120 -4.23 21.90 13.57
C VAL A 120 -3.51 22.80 14.58
N ALA A 121 -2.54 22.27 15.33
CA ALA A 121 -1.70 23.06 16.25
C ALA A 121 -0.88 24.20 15.60
N MET A 122 -1.11 24.52 14.32
CA MET A 122 -0.55 25.64 13.54
C MET A 122 -1.62 26.63 13.02
N GLY A 123 -2.88 26.54 13.46
CA GLY A 123 -3.87 27.62 13.30
C GLY A 123 -4.68 27.70 11.99
N GLU A 124 -4.50 26.80 11.03
CA GLU A 124 -5.25 26.87 9.76
C GLU A 124 -6.49 25.95 9.69
N ARG A 125 -7.52 26.44 8.99
CA ARG A 125 -8.78 25.72 8.68
C ARG A 125 -8.66 25.04 7.30
N ALA A 126 -9.13 23.79 7.19
CA ALA A 126 -9.30 23.08 5.91
C ALA A 126 -10.79 22.75 5.70
N ALA A 127 -11.31 22.85 4.48
CA ALA A 127 -12.69 22.46 4.13
C ALA A 127 -12.72 21.02 3.56
N ASP A 128 -13.68 20.22 4.03
CA ASP A 128 -13.88 18.78 3.76
C ASP A 128 -12.68 17.88 4.10
N LEU A 129 -12.87 17.00 5.08
CA LEU A 129 -11.77 16.27 5.72
C LEU A 129 -11.97 14.74 5.61
N ILE A 130 -10.96 14.06 5.09
CA ILE A 130 -10.79 12.61 5.24
C ILE A 130 -9.70 12.40 6.31
N LEU A 131 -10.05 11.78 7.43
CA LEU A 131 -9.10 11.44 8.49
C LEU A 131 -8.47 10.07 8.22
N GLN A 132 -7.15 10.05 8.08
CA GLN A 132 -6.32 8.85 8.12
C GLN A 132 -5.12 9.18 9.01
N ALA A 133 -5.12 8.63 10.23
CA ALA A 133 -4.07 8.82 11.24
C ALA A 133 -3.23 7.55 11.38
#